data_AF-A0A519CPG1-F1
#
_entry.id   AF-A0A519CPG1-F1
#
_cell.length_a   1.000
_cell.length_b   1.000
_cell.length_c   1.000
_cell.angle_alpha   90.00
_cell.angle_beta   90.00
_cell.angle_gamma   90.00
#
_symmetry.space_group_name_H-M   'P 1'
#
loop_
_entity.id
_entity.type
_entity.pdbx_description
1 polymer ?
#
loop_
_entity_poly.entity_id
_entity_poly.type
_entity_poly.pdbx_seq_one_letter_code
_entity_poly.pdbx_strand_id
1 'polypeptide(L)'
;MSMDSLGNNVVFQVCGFGPLMRIELLAIGKPLIAGFPMRGKELKDAMREAFLSFFENISHTRIAPYPVLARWRDDIHLTIASIADFQPHVTSGEVEPPANPLTISQPCIRLTDVDAVGRSGRHLTTFEMMAHHTFNRPDEGKIFYWMEECVQYCHQLLTDTF
;
A
#
# COMPACT_ATOMS: atom_id res chain seq x y z
N MET A 1 3.22 -13.08 -0.89
CA MET A 1 2.56 -12.81 0.40
C MET A 1 3.63 -13.07 1.46
N SER A 2 4.52 -12.11 1.72
CA SER A 2 5.50 -12.25 2.81
C SER A 2 4.76 -11.97 4.10
N MET A 3 4.35 -13.04 4.76
CA MET A 3 3.81 -13.04 6.12
C MET A 3 4.99 -12.81 7.07
N ASP A 4 5.42 -11.56 7.21
CA ASP A 4 6.42 -11.23 8.22
C ASP A 4 5.71 -10.95 9.54
N SER A 5 5.84 -11.94 10.42
CA SER A 5 5.75 -12.00 11.89
C SER A 5 5.93 -10.69 12.68
N LEU A 6 5.10 -9.67 12.45
CA LEU A 6 5.00 -8.49 13.31
C LEU A 6 3.69 -8.55 14.09
N GLY A 7 3.81 -8.72 15.40
CA GLY A 7 2.73 -9.00 16.33
C GLY A 7 1.49 -8.13 16.15
N ASN A 8 0.33 -8.78 16.30
CA ASN A 8 -1.00 -8.22 16.49
C ASN A 8 -1.52 -7.16 15.50
N ASN A 9 -0.80 -6.79 14.44
CA ASN A 9 -1.21 -5.77 13.49
C ASN A 9 -1.45 -6.37 12.11
N VAL A 10 -2.53 -5.95 11.43
CA VAL A 10 -2.80 -6.37 10.06
C VAL A 10 -2.38 -5.25 9.12
N VAL A 11 -1.33 -5.55 8.37
CA VAL A 11 -0.78 -4.66 7.35
C VAL A 11 -1.06 -5.28 6.01
N PHE A 12 -1.95 -4.66 5.23
CA PHE A 12 -2.20 -5.09 3.86
C PHE A 12 -1.73 -4.04 2.90
N GLN A 13 -0.69 -4.43 2.20
CA GLN A 13 0.03 -3.57 1.31
C GLN A 13 -0.36 -3.95 -0.12
N VAL A 14 -1.24 -3.14 -0.71
CA VAL A 14 -1.45 -3.18 -2.15
C VAL A 14 -0.31 -2.40 -2.77
N CYS A 15 0.83 -3.06 -2.98
CA CYS A 15 1.90 -2.47 -3.77
C CYS A 15 1.24 -1.85 -5.01
N GLY A 16 1.35 -0.53 -5.15
CA GLY A 16 0.60 0.19 -6.16
C GLY A 16 1.21 -0.13 -7.51
N PHE A 17 0.33 -0.26 -8.50
CA PHE A 17 0.57 -0.55 -9.92
C PHE A 17 1.75 0.24 -10.54
N GLY A 18 3.00 -0.07 -10.20
CA GLY A 18 3.99 -0.43 -11.23
C GLY A 18 3.59 -1.81 -11.74
N PRO A 19 3.73 -2.12 -13.03
CA PRO A 19 3.06 -3.26 -13.69
C PRO A 19 3.04 -4.51 -12.82
N LEU A 20 1.94 -4.71 -12.10
CA LEU A 20 1.92 -5.61 -10.96
C LEU A 20 1.30 -6.93 -11.37
N MET A 21 2.13 -7.95 -11.14
CA MET A 21 1.82 -9.35 -10.97
C MET A 21 1.05 -10.03 -12.11
N ARG A 22 1.81 -10.73 -12.97
CA ARG A 22 1.40 -11.95 -13.68
C ARG A 22 0.17 -11.86 -14.60
N ILE A 23 -0.38 -10.66 -14.75
CA ILE A 23 -1.51 -10.33 -15.60
C ILE A 23 -1.04 -9.73 -16.94
N GLU A 24 0.21 -9.26 -17.03
CA GLU A 24 0.73 -8.61 -18.24
C GLU A 24 0.75 -9.49 -19.49
N LEU A 25 0.85 -10.82 -19.39
CA LEU A 25 0.77 -11.66 -20.59
C LEU A 25 -0.64 -11.78 -21.17
N LEU A 26 -1.70 -11.51 -20.39
CA LEU A 26 -3.09 -11.55 -20.84
C LEU A 26 -3.68 -10.15 -21.12
N ALA A 27 -3.09 -9.10 -20.55
CA ALA A 27 -3.60 -7.73 -20.65
C ALA A 27 -3.00 -6.91 -21.81
N ILE A 28 -1.92 -7.37 -22.44
CA ILE A 28 -1.34 -6.72 -23.63
C ILE A 28 -2.35 -6.88 -24.79
N GLY A 29 -3.13 -5.82 -25.04
CA GLY A 29 -4.16 -5.74 -26.08
C GLY A 29 -5.60 -5.79 -25.58
N LYS A 30 -5.85 -6.19 -24.31
CA LYS A 30 -7.16 -6.12 -23.65
C LYS A 30 -6.98 -5.65 -22.20
N PRO A 31 -7.28 -4.38 -21.86
CA PRO A 31 -7.23 -3.94 -20.47
C PRO A 31 -8.25 -4.75 -19.65
N LEU A 32 -7.81 -5.29 -18.52
CA LEU A 32 -8.68 -6.05 -17.59
C LEU A 32 -9.56 -5.13 -16.75
N ILE A 33 -9.08 -3.92 -16.48
CA ILE A 33 -9.80 -2.86 -15.76
C ILE A 33 -10.46 -1.99 -16.81
N ALA A 34 -11.79 -1.94 -16.82
CA ALA A 34 -12.56 -1.11 -17.71
C ALA A 34 -12.69 0.32 -17.14
N GLY A 35 -13.01 1.32 -17.96
CA GLY A 35 -13.32 2.67 -17.46
C GLY A 35 -12.13 3.63 -17.28
N PHE A 36 -10.89 3.19 -17.52
CA PHE A 36 -9.71 4.06 -17.49
C PHE A 36 -9.06 4.20 -18.89
N PRO A 37 -9.61 5.05 -19.78
CA PRO A 37 -9.07 5.25 -21.12
C PRO A 37 -7.78 6.09 -21.15
N MET A 38 -7.52 6.82 -20.08
CA MET A 38 -6.35 7.69 -19.89
C MET A 38 -5.06 6.90 -19.67
N ARG A 39 -3.91 7.55 -19.86
CA ARG A 39 -2.58 6.93 -19.74
C ARG A 39 -1.62 7.83 -18.95
N GLY A 40 -0.56 7.24 -18.41
CA GLY A 40 0.51 7.98 -17.74
C GLY A 40 0.07 8.59 -16.40
N LYS A 41 0.35 9.89 -16.20
CA LYS A 41 0.09 10.58 -14.93
C LYS A 41 -1.39 10.63 -14.57
N GLU A 42 -2.26 10.91 -15.54
CA GLU A 42 -3.71 11.00 -15.31
C GLU A 42 -4.28 9.67 -14.82
N LEU A 43 -3.86 8.56 -15.43
CA LEU A 43 -4.22 7.22 -14.99
C LEU A 43 -3.75 6.96 -13.56
N LYS A 44 -2.50 7.30 -13.25
CA LYS A 44 -1.94 7.13 -11.90
C LYS A 44 -2.74 7.90 -10.86
N ASP A 45 -3.05 9.16 -11.14
CA ASP A 45 -3.79 10.01 -10.21
C ASP A 45 -5.25 9.52 -10.04
N ALA A 46 -5.91 9.10 -11.13
CA ALA A 46 -7.26 8.52 -11.06
C ALA A 46 -7.31 7.20 -10.27
N MET A 47 -6.32 6.31 -10.47
CA MET A 47 -6.16 5.07 -9.70
C MET A 47 -5.92 5.35 -8.22
N ARG A 48 -5.09 6.34 -7.92
CA ARG A 48 -4.79 6.74 -6.54
C ARG A 48 -6.06 7.22 -5.84
N GLU A 49 -6.82 8.10 -6.48
CA GLU A 49 -8.06 8.60 -5.89
C GLU A 49 -9.11 7.49 -5.75
N ALA A 50 -9.25 6.60 -6.74
CA ALA A 50 -10.17 5.45 -6.64
C ALA A 50 -9.85 4.56 -5.41
N PHE A 51 -8.56 4.25 -5.19
CA PHE A 51 -8.13 3.47 -4.03
C PHE A 51 -8.41 4.21 -2.71
N LEU A 52 -8.00 5.49 -2.62
CA LEU A 52 -8.13 6.25 -1.38
C LEU A 52 -9.60 6.48 -1.02
N SER A 53 -10.44 6.85 -2.00
CA SER A 53 -11.88 7.06 -1.79
C SER A 53 -12.61 5.79 -1.40
N PHE A 54 -12.23 4.62 -1.93
CA PHE A 54 -12.81 3.34 -1.50
C PHE A 54 -12.61 3.10 0.00
N PHE A 55 -11.37 3.28 0.49
CA PHE A 55 -11.08 3.08 1.91
C PHE A 55 -11.65 4.21 2.80
N GLU A 56 -11.71 5.45 2.32
CA GLU A 56 -12.40 6.55 3.01
C GLU A 56 -13.89 6.23 3.23
N ASN A 57 -14.56 5.63 2.23
CA ASN A 57 -15.95 5.19 2.35
C ASN A 57 -16.14 4.06 3.38
N ILE A 58 -15.09 3.28 3.66
CA ILE A 58 -15.07 2.20 4.66
C ILE A 58 -14.45 2.74 5.97
N SER A 59 -14.59 4.03 6.24
CA SER A 59 -14.15 4.68 7.50
C SER A 59 -12.65 4.61 7.79
N HIS A 60 -11.80 4.43 6.77
CA HIS A 60 -10.37 4.61 6.93
C HIS A 60 -10.00 6.07 6.75
N THR A 61 -9.12 6.57 7.62
CA THR A 61 -8.66 7.95 7.51
C THR A 61 -7.53 8.06 6.48
N ARG A 62 -7.70 8.93 5.50
CA ARG A 62 -6.65 9.25 4.52
C ARG A 62 -5.51 10.03 5.17
N ILE A 63 -4.29 9.52 5.02
CA ILE A 63 -3.07 10.14 5.53
C ILE A 63 -2.20 10.65 4.37
N ALA A 64 -1.55 11.80 4.58
CA ALA A 64 -0.60 12.34 3.61
C ALA A 64 0.67 11.48 3.55
N PRO A 65 1.30 11.33 2.37
CA PRO A 65 2.53 10.58 2.24
C PRO A 65 3.67 11.19 3.06
N TYR A 66 4.51 10.31 3.60
CA TYR A 66 5.75 10.64 4.28
C TYR A 66 6.87 10.88 3.25
N PRO A 67 7.92 11.62 3.62
CA PRO A 67 9.06 11.79 2.74
C PRO A 67 9.76 10.45 2.50
N VAL A 68 10.28 10.25 1.28
CA VAL A 68 11.01 9.02 0.91
C VAL A 68 12.30 8.80 1.71
N LEU A 69 12.81 9.86 2.35
CA LEU A 69 13.94 9.80 3.25
C LEU A 69 13.43 9.51 4.65
N ALA A 70 13.79 8.34 5.19
CA ALA A 70 13.33 7.87 6.49
C ALA A 70 14.05 8.65 7.60
N ARG A 71 13.50 9.80 7.99
CA ARG A 71 14.10 10.71 8.99
C ARG A 71 13.76 10.35 10.44
N TRP A 72 12.79 9.46 10.63
CA TRP A 72 12.27 9.05 11.93
C TRP A 72 12.93 7.77 12.47
N ARG A 73 13.87 7.18 11.73
CA ARG A 73 14.57 5.94 12.08
C ARG A 73 15.97 5.94 11.47
N ASP A 74 16.89 5.20 12.09
CA ASP A 74 18.32 5.18 11.72
C ASP A 74 18.79 3.86 11.08
N ASP A 75 17.92 2.86 11.02
CA ASP A 75 18.23 1.52 10.49
C ASP A 75 18.04 1.40 8.96
N ILE A 76 17.19 2.25 8.37
CA ILE A 76 17.02 2.36 6.91
C ILE A 76 17.08 3.83 6.50
N HIS A 77 17.66 4.09 5.31
CA HIS A 77 17.74 5.46 4.78
C HIS A 77 16.53 5.85 3.93
N LEU A 78 15.88 4.87 3.29
CA LEU A 78 14.81 5.10 2.33
C LEU A 78 13.54 4.34 2.72
N THR A 79 12.39 4.92 2.43
CA THR A 79 11.10 4.27 2.59
C THR A 79 10.95 3.14 1.56
N ILE A 80 11.10 1.90 2.02
CA ILE A 80 10.98 0.68 1.19
C ILE A 80 9.54 0.15 1.07
N ALA A 81 8.69 0.56 2.01
CA ALA A 81 7.32 0.13 2.18
C ALA A 81 6.51 1.15 2.99
N SER A 82 5.19 1.20 2.81
CA SER A 82 4.31 2.11 3.56
C SER A 82 4.27 1.81 5.05
N ILE A 83 4.55 0.57 5.47
CA ILE A 83 4.66 0.22 6.89
C ILE A 83 5.93 0.80 7.54
N ALA A 84 6.95 1.11 6.74
CA ALA A 84 8.21 1.64 7.24
C ALA A 84 8.04 3.05 7.85
N ASP A 85 6.99 3.76 7.47
CA ASP A 85 6.61 5.08 8.00
C ASP A 85 6.17 5.00 9.47
N PHE A 86 5.63 3.85 9.89
CA PHE A 86 5.09 3.64 11.23
C PHE A 86 6.08 2.89 12.14
N GLN A 87 7.07 2.21 11.56
CA GLN A 87 8.09 1.48 12.30
C GLN A 87 9.24 2.39 12.78
N PRO A 88 9.85 2.08 13.94
CA PRO A 88 9.45 1.05 14.90
C PRO A 88 8.36 1.52 15.88
N HIS A 89 8.25 2.84 16.12
CA HIS A 89 7.54 3.42 17.26
C HIS A 89 6.04 3.11 17.33
N VAL A 90 5.33 3.12 16.20
CA VAL A 90 3.89 2.82 16.18
C VAL A 90 3.65 1.32 16.29
N THR A 91 4.50 0.52 15.65
CA THR A 91 4.41 -0.94 15.68
C THR A 91 4.83 -1.53 17.03
N SER A 92 5.74 -0.89 17.77
CA SER A 92 6.13 -1.31 19.13
C SER A 92 5.11 -0.91 20.18
N GLY A 93 4.23 0.03 19.86
CA GLY A 93 3.20 0.52 20.75
C GLY A 93 3.56 1.83 21.48
N GLU A 94 4.79 2.32 21.32
CA GLU A 94 5.30 3.53 21.99
C GLU A 94 4.58 4.81 21.57
N VAL A 95 4.15 4.88 20.30
CA VAL A 95 3.46 6.03 19.73
C VAL A 95 2.14 5.57 19.11
N GLU A 96 1.08 6.36 19.29
CA GLU A 96 -0.21 6.09 18.64
C GLU A 96 -0.12 6.41 17.14
N PRO A 97 -0.77 5.61 16.27
CA PRO A 97 -0.84 5.93 14.85
C PRO A 97 -1.62 7.24 14.63
N PRO A 98 -1.36 7.98 13.54
CA PRO A 98 -2.07 9.23 13.24
C PRO A 98 -3.58 9.03 13.05
N ALA A 99 -3.98 7.83 12.61
CA ALA A 99 -5.37 7.38 12.58
C ALA A 99 -5.42 5.86 12.60
N ASN A 100 -6.57 5.28 12.95
CA ASN A 100 -6.75 3.84 12.95
C ASN A 100 -8.23 3.48 12.71
N PRO A 101 -8.57 2.77 11.62
CA PRO A 101 -7.70 2.34 10.53
C PRO A 101 -7.33 3.52 9.60
N LEU A 102 -6.23 3.38 8.85
CA LEU A 102 -5.73 4.44 7.95
C LEU A 102 -5.52 3.94 6.53
N THR A 103 -5.54 4.85 5.57
CA THR A 103 -5.20 4.58 4.16
C THR A 103 -4.20 5.63 3.64
N ILE A 104 -3.24 5.19 2.85
CA ILE A 104 -2.13 6.02 2.38
C ILE A 104 -1.65 5.59 0.99
N SER A 105 -1.19 6.54 0.19
CA SER A 105 -0.44 6.30 -1.05
C SER A 105 0.99 6.80 -0.85
N GLN A 106 1.88 5.90 -0.47
CA GLN A 106 3.25 6.23 -0.07
C GLN A 106 4.25 6.05 -1.22
N PRO A 107 4.99 7.09 -1.64
CA PRO A 107 6.13 6.92 -2.51
C PRO A 107 7.23 6.10 -1.83
N CYS A 108 7.65 5.01 -2.48
CA CYS A 108 8.67 4.09 -2.01
C CYS A 108 9.82 3.99 -3.01
N ILE A 109 11.02 3.75 -2.48
CA ILE A 109 12.23 3.53 -3.29
C ILE A 109 12.84 2.19 -2.90
N ARG A 110 13.05 1.32 -3.89
CA ARG A 110 13.76 0.05 -3.74
C ARG A 110 14.97 0.03 -4.65
N LEU A 111 16.15 0.06 -4.03
CA LEU A 111 17.43 0.01 -4.74
C LEU A 111 17.96 -1.42 -4.93
N THR A 112 17.38 -2.40 -4.25
CA THR A 112 17.75 -3.82 -4.38
C THR A 112 17.40 -4.39 -5.75
N ASP A 113 16.41 -3.82 -6.43
CA ASP A 113 15.91 -4.32 -7.71
C ASP A 113 16.53 -3.61 -8.92
N VAL A 114 17.55 -2.75 -8.72
CA VAL A 114 18.16 -1.93 -9.79
C VAL A 114 18.64 -2.77 -10.97
N ASP A 115 19.23 -3.94 -10.71
CA ASP A 115 19.72 -4.84 -11.77
C ASP A 115 18.59 -5.45 -12.63
N ALA A 116 17.36 -5.49 -12.09
CA ALA A 116 16.18 -6.02 -12.76
C ALA A 116 15.37 -4.93 -13.51
N VAL A 117 15.64 -3.66 -13.22
CA VAL A 117 15.04 -2.51 -13.90
C VAL A 117 15.50 -2.47 -15.36
N GLY A 118 14.55 -2.35 -16.29
CA GLY A 118 14.81 -2.32 -17.74
C GLY A 118 14.99 -3.70 -18.40
N ARG A 119 15.29 -4.77 -17.65
CA ARG A 119 15.35 -6.15 -18.20
C ARG A 119 14.00 -6.86 -18.20
N SER A 120 13.25 -6.65 -17.14
CA SER A 120 12.00 -7.37 -16.87
C SER A 120 10.74 -6.61 -17.31
N GLY A 121 10.89 -5.36 -17.74
CA GLY A 121 9.78 -4.44 -18.08
C GLY A 121 8.93 -3.98 -16.88
N ARG A 122 9.11 -4.60 -15.71
CA ARG A 122 8.18 -4.45 -14.57
C ARG A 122 8.75 -3.94 -13.26
N HIS A 123 10.07 -4.01 -13.10
CA HIS A 123 10.71 -3.49 -11.89
C HIS A 123 10.93 -1.99 -12.06
N LEU A 124 10.52 -1.24 -11.06
CA LEU A 124 10.73 0.20 -10.95
C LEU A 124 11.58 0.45 -9.70
N THR A 125 12.53 1.37 -9.79
CA THR A 125 13.30 1.84 -8.62
C THR A 125 12.43 2.67 -7.68
N THR A 126 11.54 3.50 -8.24
CA THR A 126 10.60 4.36 -7.52
C THR A 126 9.18 3.99 -7.90
N PHE A 127 8.32 3.77 -6.92
CA PHE A 127 6.92 3.45 -7.16
C PHE A 127 6.06 3.96 -6.00
N GLU A 128 4.78 4.19 -6.26
CA GLU A 128 3.83 4.52 -5.20
C GLU A 128 3.17 3.25 -4.69
N MET A 129 3.19 3.08 -3.38
CA MET A 129 2.65 1.93 -2.67
C MET A 129 1.39 2.37 -1.93
N MET A 130 0.26 1.84 -2.37
CA MET A 130 -1.02 2.12 -1.73
C MET A 130 -1.26 1.10 -0.62
N ALA A 131 -1.70 1.53 0.55
CA ALA A 131 -1.91 0.61 1.65
C ALA A 131 -3.02 1.10 2.55
N HIS A 132 -3.72 0.15 3.13
CA HIS A 132 -4.55 0.38 4.30
C HIS A 132 -3.90 -0.36 5.47
N HIS A 133 -3.77 0.35 6.59
CA HIS A 133 -3.11 -0.16 7.79
C HIS A 133 -4.08 -0.13 8.96
N THR A 134 -4.07 -1.23 9.70
CA THR A 134 -4.88 -1.38 10.91
C THR A 134 -3.99 -1.88 12.03
N PHE A 135 -3.92 -1.09 13.10
CA PHE A 135 -3.08 -1.39 14.26
C PHE A 135 -3.97 -1.92 15.39
N ASN A 136 -4.03 -3.23 15.59
CA ASN A 136 -4.85 -3.81 16.66
C ASN A 136 -4.02 -3.93 17.95
N ARG A 137 -4.58 -3.48 19.06
CA ARG A 137 -4.03 -3.64 20.41
C ARG A 137 -5.05 -4.35 21.30
N PRO A 138 -5.04 -5.70 21.31
CA PRO A 138 -5.98 -6.48 22.12
C PRO A 138 -5.92 -6.15 23.61
N ASP A 139 -4.72 -5.89 24.14
CA ASP A 139 -4.50 -5.56 25.55
C ASP A 139 -5.15 -4.22 25.97
N GLU A 140 -5.38 -3.32 25.01
CA GLU A 140 -6.04 -2.03 25.22
C GLU A 140 -7.51 -2.03 24.74
N GLY A 141 -8.01 -3.18 24.26
CA GLY A 141 -9.36 -3.30 23.69
C GLY A 141 -9.56 -2.59 22.35
N LYS A 142 -8.48 -2.15 21.68
CA LYS A 142 -8.53 -1.48 20.37
C LYS A 142 -8.40 -2.52 19.26
N ILE A 143 -9.52 -3.11 18.86
CA ILE A 143 -9.58 -4.09 17.76
C ILE A 143 -10.52 -3.55 16.68
N PHE A 144 -10.04 -3.47 15.44
CA PHE A 144 -10.81 -2.99 14.31
C PHE A 144 -11.20 -4.14 13.39
N TYR A 145 -10.23 -4.75 12.71
CA TYR A 145 -10.45 -5.91 11.85
C TYR A 145 -9.15 -6.68 11.60
N TRP A 146 -9.26 -7.90 11.08
CA TRP A 146 -8.13 -8.80 10.86
C TRP A 146 -8.02 -9.24 9.40
N MET A 147 -7.56 -10.47 9.16
CA MET A 147 -7.23 -10.96 7.81
C MET A 147 -8.49 -11.17 6.98
N GLU A 148 -9.58 -11.60 7.59
CA GLU A 148 -10.83 -11.93 6.92
C GLU A 148 -11.44 -10.70 6.25
N GLU A 149 -11.64 -9.62 7.00
CA GLU A 149 -12.17 -8.37 6.46
C GLU A 149 -11.18 -7.71 5.49
N CYS A 150 -9.88 -7.83 5.77
CA CYS A 150 -8.84 -7.33 4.89
C CYS A 150 -8.90 -7.98 3.49
N VAL A 151 -9.05 -9.30 3.43
CA VAL A 151 -9.19 -10.04 2.16
C VAL A 151 -10.50 -9.66 1.48
N GLN A 152 -11.57 -9.48 2.26
CA GLN A 152 -12.86 -9.02 1.73
C GLN A 152 -12.76 -7.63 1.09
N TYR A 153 -12.12 -6.66 1.74
CA TYR A 153 -11.92 -5.31 1.19
C TYR A 153 -11.05 -5.34 -0.07
N CYS A 154 -10.01 -6.18 -0.10
CA CYS A 154 -9.21 -6.38 -1.30
C CYS A 154 -10.06 -6.95 -2.46
N HIS A 155 -10.94 -7.90 -2.17
CA HIS A 155 -11.85 -8.45 -3.17
C HIS A 155 -12.84 -7.40 -3.70
N GLN A 156 -13.51 -6.68 -2.80
CA GLN A 156 -14.48 -5.62 -3.14
C GLN A 156 -13.83 -4.48 -3.94
N LEU A 157 -12.61 -4.08 -3.57
CA LEU A 157 -11.86 -3.08 -4.33
C LEU A 157 -11.65 -3.53 -5.78
N LEU A 158 -11.28 -4.81 -5.99
CA LEU A 158 -11.02 -5.34 -7.33
C LEU A 158 -12.27 -5.62 -8.17
N THR A 159 -13.43 -5.86 -7.54
CA THR A 159 -14.68 -6.17 -8.25
C THR A 159 -15.59 -4.98 -8.44
N ASP A 160 -15.63 -4.07 -7.45
CA ASP A 160 -16.64 -3.02 -7.36
C ASP A 160 -16.07 -1.65 -7.75
N THR A 161 -14.75 -1.46 -7.63
CA THR A 161 -14.09 -0.16 -7.91
C THR A 161 -13.35 -0.14 -9.25
N PHE A 162 -12.76 -1.27 -9.66
CA PHE A 162 -11.92 -1.40 -10.86
C PHE A 162 -12.60 -2.21 -11.97
#